data_AF-A0A8T9AVQ5-F1
#
_entry.id   AF-A0A8T9AVQ5-F1
#
_cell.length_a   1.000
_cell.length_b   1.000
_cell.length_c   1.000
_cell.angle_alpha   90.00
_cell.angle_beta   90.00
_cell.angle_gamma   90.00
#
_symmetry.space_group_name_H-M   'P 1'
#
loop_
_entity.id
_entity.type
_entity.pdbx_description
1 polymer ?
#
loop_
_entity_poly.entity_id
_entity_poly.type
_entity_poly.pdbx_seq_one_letter_code
_entity_poly.pdbx_strand_id
1 'polypeptide(L)'
;MLLVPMANSQRSKTRALAARIAAVVPSAVAVPWLDQLAAETAPAVRDAARAALRQRHLETAALAHRDLISESPKPLQWARLATIMEIVDPYYLWACNDPASLGSTFDALPHEFLVEARQLRSRLLKDRENAASKADRDH
;
A
#
# COMPACT_ATOMS: atom_id res chain seq x y z
N MET A 1 7.87 2.40 -21.31
CA MET A 1 7.57 2.69 -19.88
C MET A 1 7.93 4.15 -19.59
N LEU A 2 6.95 5.03 -19.38
CA LEU A 2 7.14 6.50 -19.40
C LEU A 2 8.08 7.06 -18.32
N LEU A 3 8.38 6.30 -17.27
CA LEU A 3 9.20 6.75 -16.14
C LEU A 3 10.70 6.47 -16.29
N VAL A 4 11.10 5.60 -17.23
CA VAL A 4 12.53 5.23 -17.43
C VAL A 4 13.41 6.45 -17.74
N PRO A 5 13.02 7.39 -18.61
CA PRO A 5 13.81 8.60 -18.85
C PRO A 5 13.96 9.47 -17.59
N MET A 6 12.93 9.51 -16.73
CA MET A 6 12.97 10.27 -15.48
C MET A 6 13.89 9.60 -14.45
N ALA A 7 13.86 8.26 -14.36
CA ALA A 7 14.74 7.49 -13.49
C ALA A 7 16.22 7.62 -13.88
N ASN A 8 16.51 7.86 -15.15
CA ASN A 8 17.87 8.08 -15.66
C ASN A 8 18.26 9.56 -15.77
N SER A 9 17.44 10.48 -15.26
CA SER A 9 17.72 11.92 -15.34
C SER A 9 18.95 12.32 -14.51
N GLN A 10 19.75 13.26 -15.02
CA GLN A 10 20.87 13.84 -14.26
C GLN A 10 20.41 14.59 -13.00
N ARG A 11 19.14 15.02 -12.95
CA ARG A 11 18.59 15.77 -11.82
C ARG A 11 18.08 14.81 -10.76
N SER A 12 18.68 14.85 -9.57
CA SER A 12 18.23 14.06 -8.40
C SER A 12 16.74 14.28 -8.07
N LYS A 13 16.23 15.51 -8.19
CA LYS A 13 14.79 15.82 -8.00
C LYS A 13 13.89 15.04 -8.96
N THR A 14 14.29 14.91 -10.23
CA THR A 14 13.52 14.18 -11.25
C THR A 14 13.52 12.68 -10.97
N ARG A 15 14.66 12.13 -10.54
CA ARG A 15 14.76 10.71 -10.16
C ARG A 15 13.95 10.38 -8.90
N ALA A 16 13.99 11.26 -7.89
CA ALA A 16 13.16 11.13 -6.71
C ALA A 16 11.66 11.21 -7.04
N LEU A 17 11.27 12.04 -8.00
CA LEU A 17 9.89 12.08 -8.50
C LEU A 17 9.51 10.78 -9.23
N ALA A 18 10.40 10.24 -10.08
CA ALA A 18 10.18 8.95 -10.74
C ALA A 18 9.91 7.84 -9.72
N ALA A 19 10.73 7.77 -8.66
CA ALA A 19 10.54 6.82 -7.56
C ALA A 19 9.18 6.99 -6.86
N ARG A 20 8.76 8.22 -6.57
CA ARG A 20 7.45 8.48 -5.96
C ARG A 20 6.29 8.06 -6.86
N ILE A 21 6.39 8.32 -8.16
CA ILE A 21 5.35 7.88 -9.12
C ILE A 21 5.33 6.34 -9.20
N ALA A 22 6.48 5.67 -9.16
CA ALA A 22 6.52 4.20 -9.13
C ALA A 22 5.82 3.60 -7.90
N ALA A 23 5.69 4.34 -6.79
CA ALA A 23 4.96 3.87 -5.60
C ALA A 23 3.46 3.68 -5.84
N VAL A 24 2.88 4.42 -6.81
CA VAL A 24 1.44 4.33 -7.17
C VAL A 24 1.20 3.53 -8.45
N VAL A 25 2.27 3.07 -9.10
CA VAL A 25 2.15 2.09 -10.19
C VAL A 25 1.82 0.74 -9.54
N PRO A 26 0.85 -0.03 -10.07
CA PRO A 26 0.51 -1.34 -9.52
C PRO A 26 1.74 -2.24 -9.31
N SER A 27 1.78 -2.96 -8.19
CA SER A 27 2.93 -3.82 -7.83
C SER A 27 3.24 -4.91 -8.87
N ALA A 28 2.23 -5.35 -9.64
CA ALA A 28 2.38 -6.31 -10.73
C ALA A 28 3.16 -5.79 -11.94
N VAL A 29 3.23 -4.47 -12.14
CA VAL A 29 3.99 -3.87 -13.24
C VAL A 29 5.46 -3.78 -12.83
N ALA A 30 6.35 -4.46 -13.54
CA ALA A 30 7.78 -4.47 -13.21
C ALA A 30 8.42 -3.07 -13.31
N VAL A 31 9.17 -2.68 -12.27
CA VAL A 31 9.90 -1.40 -12.19
C VAL A 31 11.38 -1.65 -11.83
N PRO A 32 12.17 -2.30 -12.70
CA PRO A 32 13.51 -2.81 -12.35
C PRO A 32 14.53 -1.71 -12.00
N TRP A 33 14.32 -0.48 -12.48
CA TRP A 33 15.17 0.66 -12.17
C TRP A 33 14.98 1.18 -10.73
N LEU A 34 13.92 0.76 -10.02
CA LEU A 34 13.65 1.25 -8.67
C LEU A 34 14.67 0.71 -7.65
N ASP A 35 15.14 -0.52 -7.81
CA ASP A 35 16.19 -1.11 -6.98
C ASP A 35 17.53 -0.36 -7.13
N GLN A 36 17.83 0.09 -8.36
CA GLN A 36 19.02 0.90 -8.62
C GLN A 36 18.94 2.26 -7.90
N LEU A 37 17.78 2.91 -7.95
CA LEU A 37 17.56 4.17 -7.22
C LEU A 37 17.62 3.97 -5.69
N ALA A 38 17.22 2.80 -5.19
CA ALA A 38 17.28 2.47 -3.75
C ALA A 38 18.71 2.24 -3.22
N ALA A 39 19.68 2.07 -4.12
CA ALA A 39 21.11 1.98 -3.82
C ALA A 39 21.88 3.30 -4.10
N GLU A 40 21.18 4.36 -4.54
CA GLU A 40 21.83 5.61 -4.94
C GLU A 40 22.43 6.39 -3.75
N THR A 41 23.49 7.16 -4.02
CA THR A 41 24.15 8.04 -3.04
C THR A 41 23.27 9.21 -2.59
N ALA A 42 22.46 9.79 -3.49
CA ALA A 42 21.63 10.95 -3.16
C ALA A 42 20.50 10.56 -2.19
N PRO A 43 20.49 11.06 -0.93
CA PRO A 43 19.56 10.59 0.09
C PRO A 43 18.09 10.73 -0.32
N ALA A 44 17.71 11.87 -0.90
CA ALA A 44 16.34 12.14 -1.32
C ALA A 44 15.83 11.15 -2.40
N VAL A 45 16.71 10.64 -3.28
CA VAL A 45 16.33 9.65 -4.30
C VAL A 45 16.22 8.28 -3.67
N ARG A 46 17.23 7.90 -2.88
CA ARG A 46 17.30 6.64 -2.16
C ARG A 46 16.10 6.42 -1.24
N ASP A 47 15.76 7.43 -0.46
CA ASP A 47 14.69 7.34 0.52
C ASP A 47 13.32 7.25 -0.17
N ALA A 48 13.12 8.01 -1.26
CA ALA A 48 11.92 7.91 -2.09
C ALA A 48 11.79 6.52 -2.75
N ALA A 49 12.88 5.97 -3.28
CA ALA A 49 12.89 4.65 -3.90
C ALA A 49 12.62 3.53 -2.89
N ARG A 50 13.23 3.59 -1.70
CA ARG A 50 12.97 2.64 -0.62
C ARG A 50 11.54 2.74 -0.07
N ALA A 51 10.98 3.94 -0.02
CA ALA A 51 9.57 4.12 0.34
C ALA A 51 8.65 3.49 -0.71
N ALA A 52 8.91 3.73 -2.00
CA ALA A 52 8.16 3.14 -3.10
C ALA A 52 8.25 1.60 -3.13
N LEU A 53 9.44 1.03 -2.92
CA LEU A 53 9.61 -0.42 -2.81
C LEU A 53 8.81 -0.99 -1.64
N ARG A 54 8.87 -0.36 -0.47
CA ARG A 54 8.08 -0.80 0.69
C ARG A 54 6.59 -0.77 0.40
N GLN A 55 6.08 0.31 -0.19
CA GLN A 55 4.66 0.42 -0.56
C GLN A 55 4.23 -0.71 -1.50
N ARG A 56 5.03 -0.99 -2.53
CA ARG A 56 4.74 -2.06 -3.49
C ARG A 56 4.78 -3.45 -2.86
N HIS A 57 5.69 -3.69 -1.92
CA HIS A 57 5.72 -4.97 -1.17
C HIS A 57 4.47 -5.14 -0.30
N LEU A 58 4.00 -4.07 0.35
CA LEU A 58 2.76 -4.11 1.14
C LEU A 58 1.54 -4.38 0.25
N GLU A 59 1.46 -3.76 -0.94
CA GLU A 59 0.42 -4.05 -1.92
C GLU A 59 0.45 -5.52 -2.36
N THR A 60 1.62 -6.05 -2.73
CA THR A 60 1.77 -7.48 -3.09
C THR A 60 1.37 -8.41 -1.95
N ALA A 61 1.78 -8.10 -0.71
CA ALA A 61 1.40 -8.88 0.47
C ALA A 61 -0.12 -8.84 0.69
N ALA A 62 -0.75 -7.68 0.54
CA ALA A 62 -2.21 -7.53 0.67
C ALA A 62 -2.96 -8.39 -0.35
N LEU A 63 -2.54 -8.36 -1.62
CA LEU A 63 -3.12 -9.19 -2.68
C LEU A 63 -2.96 -10.68 -2.36
N ALA A 64 -1.76 -11.11 -1.95
CA ALA A 64 -1.52 -12.50 -1.57
C ALA A 64 -2.35 -12.94 -0.36
N HIS A 65 -2.54 -12.07 0.64
CA HIS A 65 -3.43 -12.36 1.76
C HIS A 65 -4.87 -12.51 1.29
N ARG A 66 -5.36 -11.60 0.45
CA ARG A 66 -6.73 -11.60 -0.08
C ARG A 66 -7.04 -12.89 -0.81
N ASP A 67 -6.16 -13.29 -1.73
CA ASP A 67 -6.36 -14.46 -2.58
C ASP A 67 -6.45 -15.77 -1.75
N LEU A 68 -5.83 -15.79 -0.55
CA LEU A 68 -5.84 -16.94 0.37
C LEU A 68 -6.95 -16.88 1.43
N ILE A 69 -7.79 -15.83 1.48
CA ILE A 69 -8.81 -15.68 2.52
C ILE A 69 -9.80 -16.84 2.47
N SER A 70 -10.43 -17.09 1.32
CA SER A 70 -11.53 -18.06 1.23
C SER A 70 -11.09 -19.50 1.50
N GLU A 71 -9.81 -19.82 1.26
CA GLU A 71 -9.22 -21.14 1.50
C GLU A 71 -8.77 -21.34 2.96
N SER A 72 -8.72 -20.26 3.75
CA SER A 72 -8.22 -20.30 5.12
C SER A 72 -9.30 -20.76 6.11
N PRO A 73 -8.94 -21.46 7.20
CA PRO A 73 -9.86 -21.68 8.32
C PRO A 73 -10.25 -20.35 8.97
N LYS A 74 -11.46 -20.27 9.54
CA LYS A 74 -12.07 -19.03 10.05
C LYS A 74 -11.14 -18.12 10.88
N PRO A 75 -10.34 -18.62 11.85
CA PRO A 75 -9.41 -17.75 12.59
C PRO A 75 -8.36 -17.08 11.70
N LEU A 76 -7.86 -17.80 10.69
CA LEU A 76 -6.89 -17.28 9.73
C LEU A 76 -7.53 -16.34 8.69
N GLN A 77 -8.81 -16.52 8.36
CA GLN A 77 -9.54 -15.56 7.52
C GLN A 77 -9.53 -14.18 8.18
N TRP A 78 -9.81 -14.13 9.48
CA TRP A 78 -9.83 -12.87 10.23
C TRP A 78 -8.43 -12.26 10.33
N ALA A 79 -7.42 -13.07 10.66
CA ALA A 79 -6.04 -12.61 10.72
C ALA A 79 -5.58 -12.00 9.39
N ARG A 80 -5.86 -12.67 8.26
CA ARG A 80 -5.53 -12.16 6.91
C ARG A 80 -6.25 -10.85 6.60
N LEU A 81 -7.55 -10.78 6.92
CA LEU A 81 -8.34 -9.57 6.69
C LEU A 81 -7.81 -8.39 7.51
N ALA A 82 -7.52 -8.60 8.80
CA ALA A 82 -6.93 -7.59 9.66
C ALA A 82 -5.57 -7.11 9.13
N THR A 83 -4.69 -8.04 8.71
CA THR A 83 -3.39 -7.68 8.12
C THR A 83 -3.55 -6.82 6.87
N ILE A 84 -4.46 -7.17 5.95
CA ILE A 84 -4.73 -6.33 4.76
C ILE A 84 -5.16 -4.92 5.18
N MET A 85 -6.06 -4.84 6.16
CA MET A 85 -6.58 -3.56 6.65
C MET A 85 -5.53 -2.68 7.32
N GLU A 86 -4.52 -3.28 7.95
CA GLU A 86 -3.41 -2.56 8.56
C GLU A 86 -2.41 -2.02 7.53
N ILE A 87 -2.13 -2.79 6.48
CA ILE A 87 -1.07 -2.46 5.50
C ILE A 87 -1.56 -1.66 4.29
N VAL A 88 -2.85 -1.70 3.97
CA VAL A 88 -3.47 -0.93 2.89
C VAL A 88 -4.14 0.31 3.47
N ASP A 89 -4.14 1.42 2.72
CA ASP A 89 -4.91 2.59 3.13
C ASP A 89 -6.41 2.25 3.20
N PRO A 90 -7.09 2.49 4.33
CA PRO A 90 -8.51 2.17 4.51
C PRO A 90 -9.45 2.86 3.52
N TYR A 91 -9.00 3.91 2.82
CA TYR A 91 -9.76 4.55 1.76
C TYR A 91 -9.92 3.64 0.53
N TYR A 92 -8.90 2.86 0.16
CA TYR A 92 -8.92 2.02 -1.05
C TYR A 92 -9.69 0.71 -0.86
N LEU A 93 -9.80 0.23 0.38
CA LEU A 93 -10.37 -1.09 0.69
C LEU A 93 -11.86 -1.27 0.32
N TRP A 94 -12.59 -0.18 0.09
CA TRP A 94 -14.00 -0.19 -0.35
C TRP A 94 -14.22 0.48 -1.71
N ALA A 95 -13.14 0.90 -2.39
CA ALA A 95 -13.26 1.46 -3.73
C ALA A 95 -13.52 0.34 -4.73
N CYS A 96 -14.55 0.46 -5.57
CA CYS A 96 -14.94 -0.60 -6.50
C CYS A 96 -13.89 -0.90 -7.57
N ASN A 97 -13.00 0.06 -7.88
CA ASN A 97 -12.03 -0.03 -8.97
C ASN A 97 -10.59 -0.24 -8.47
N ASP A 98 -10.39 -0.41 -7.16
CA ASP A 98 -9.05 -0.57 -6.61
C ASP A 98 -8.63 -2.06 -6.59
N PRO A 99 -7.43 -2.42 -7.05
CA PRO A 99 -6.94 -3.79 -7.02
C PRO A 99 -6.90 -4.40 -5.61
N ALA A 100 -6.71 -3.60 -4.55
CA ALA A 100 -6.70 -4.04 -3.16
C ALA A 100 -8.08 -3.99 -2.48
N SER A 101 -9.14 -3.68 -3.24
CA SER A 101 -10.51 -3.67 -2.73
C SER A 101 -10.93 -5.02 -2.15
N LEU A 102 -11.68 -4.96 -1.06
CA LEU A 102 -12.22 -6.11 -0.35
C LEU A 102 -13.72 -6.32 -0.64
N GLY A 103 -14.31 -5.57 -1.58
CA GLY A 103 -15.74 -5.64 -1.88
C GLY A 103 -16.22 -7.07 -2.16
N SER A 104 -15.63 -7.73 -3.15
CA SER A 104 -15.96 -9.11 -3.49
C SER A 104 -15.63 -10.11 -2.38
N THR A 105 -14.59 -9.83 -1.58
CA THR A 105 -14.25 -10.64 -0.40
C THR A 105 -15.36 -10.58 0.64
N PHE A 106 -15.93 -9.40 0.89
CA PHE A 106 -17.03 -9.25 1.84
C PHE A 106 -18.35 -9.84 1.34
N ASP A 107 -18.55 -9.90 0.02
CA ASP A 107 -19.71 -10.59 -0.56
C ASP A 107 -19.65 -12.12 -0.35
N ALA A 108 -18.43 -12.68 -0.24
CA ALA A 108 -18.20 -14.11 -0.05
C ALA A 108 -18.09 -14.56 1.42
N LEU A 109 -17.70 -13.66 2.33
CA LEU A 109 -17.51 -13.97 3.75
C LEU A 109 -18.81 -13.85 4.56
N PRO A 110 -18.91 -14.53 5.73
CA PRO A 110 -20.02 -14.32 6.66
C PRO A 110 -20.14 -12.85 7.08
N HIS A 111 -21.38 -12.40 7.30
CA HIS A 111 -21.69 -10.98 7.56
C HIS A 111 -20.94 -10.38 8.76
N GLU A 112 -20.63 -11.18 9.78
CA GLU A 112 -19.81 -10.75 10.94
C GLU A 112 -18.46 -10.14 10.54
N PHE A 113 -17.80 -10.66 9.50
CA PHE A 113 -16.53 -10.13 9.00
C PHE A 113 -16.68 -8.69 8.50
N LEU A 114 -17.78 -8.38 7.81
CA LEU A 114 -18.07 -7.03 7.33
C LEU A 114 -18.30 -6.07 8.50
N VAL A 115 -19.01 -6.51 9.54
CA VAL A 115 -19.27 -5.69 10.74
C VAL A 115 -17.96 -5.36 11.44
N GLU A 116 -17.14 -6.37 11.72
CA GLU A 116 -15.86 -6.18 12.40
C GLU A 116 -14.88 -5.36 11.55
N ALA A 117 -14.84 -5.58 10.23
CA ALA A 117 -14.01 -4.78 9.32
C ALA A 117 -14.43 -3.31 9.30
N ARG A 118 -15.73 -2.98 9.33
CA ARG A 118 -16.18 -1.59 9.44
C ARG A 118 -15.72 -0.94 10.75
N GLN A 119 -15.79 -1.67 11.86
CA GLN A 119 -15.30 -1.17 13.15
C GLN A 119 -13.79 -0.93 13.12
N LEU A 120 -13.01 -1.88 12.59
CA LEU A 120 -11.56 -1.74 12.47
C LEU A 120 -11.19 -0.57 11.55
N ARG A 121 -11.90 -0.38 10.44
CA ARG A 121 -11.71 0.78 9.53
C ARG A 121 -11.86 2.10 10.27
N SER A 122 -12.93 2.26 11.07
CA SER A 122 -13.15 3.48 11.84
C SER A 122 -12.04 3.76 12.84
N ARG A 123 -11.49 2.72 13.50
CA ARG A 123 -10.34 2.87 14.40
C ARG A 123 -9.10 3.33 13.63
N LEU A 124 -8.76 2.65 12.54
CA LEU A 124 -7.59 2.97 11.72
C LEU A 124 -7.63 4.38 11.11
N LEU A 125 -8.82 4.86 10.72
CA LEU A 125 -8.99 6.24 10.23
C LEU A 125 -8.78 7.25 11.35
N LYS A 126 -9.33 6.99 12.54
CA LYS A 126 -9.15 7.85 13.72
C LYS A 126 -7.69 7.90 14.16
N ASP A 127 -6.99 6.77 14.15
CA ASP A 127 -5.58 6.69 14.52
C ASP A 127 -4.70 7.50 13.54
N ARG A 128 -5.02 7.44 12.24
CA ARG A 128 -4.36 8.27 11.22
C ARG A 128 -4.63 9.76 11.39
N GLU A 129 -5.87 10.15 11.67
CA GLU A 129 -6.24 11.55 11.94
C GLU A 129 -5.51 12.11 13.18
N ASN A 130 -5.43 11.31 14.24
CA ASN A 130 -4.68 11.65 15.44
C ASN A 130 -3.18 11.81 15.16
N ALA A 131 -2.61 10.92 14.34
CA ALA A 131 -1.19 10.98 13.95
C ALA A 131 -0.88 12.23 13.10
N ALA A 132 -1.76 12.58 12.15
CA ALA A 132 -1.64 13.80 11.36
C ALA A 132 -1.72 15.06 12.24
N SER A 133 -2.72 15.12 13.13
CA SER A 133 -2.90 16.23 14.08
C SER A 133 -1.70 16.42 15.02
N LYS A 134 -1.00 15.34 15.37
CA LYS A 134 0.22 15.38 16.17
C LYS A 134 1.40 15.92 15.35
N ALA A 135 1.56 15.45 14.12
CA ALA A 135 2.62 15.90 13.23
C ALA A 135 2.53 17.41 12.93
N ASP A 136 1.31 17.95 12.80
CA ASP A 136 1.08 19.38 12.60
C ASP A 136 1.41 20.24 13.84
N ARG A 137 1.34 19.67 15.05
CA ARG A 137 1.66 20.37 16.31
C ARG A 137 3.15 20.37 16.62
N ASP A 138 3.87 19.38 16.12
CA ASP A 138 5.32 19.21 16.32
C ASP A 138 6.14 20.04 15.30
N HIS A 139 5.48 20.84 14.46
CA HIS A 139 6.07 21.63 13.37
C HIS A 139 5.89 23.15 13.54
#